data_AF-A0A6J6UM41-F1
#
_entry.id   AF-A0A6J6UM41-F1
#
_cell.length_a   1.000
_cell.length_b   1.000
_cell.length_c   1.000
_cell.angle_alpha   90.00
_cell.angle_beta   90.00
_cell.angle_gamma   90.00
#
_symmetry.space_group_name_H-M   'P 1'
#
loop_
_entity.id
_entity.type
_entity.pdbx_description
1 polymer ?
#
loop_
_entity_poly.entity_id
_entity_poly.type
_entity_poly.pdbx_seq_one_letter_code
_entity_poly.pdbx_strand_id
1 'polypeptide(L)'
;MLHPGTNGVLPESMMREMLDILADSPRVVVVNNNMPRTWREPNNNVMADVVPEYPNAVLADWRGISVDHPEYFASDGIHLTEKGAKAYADLIKRAAGL
;
A
#
# COMPACT_ATOMS: atom_id res chain seq x y z
N MET A 1 -5.42 6.86 5.42
CA MET A 1 -4.67 6.03 4.44
C MET A 1 -3.39 5.56 5.12
N LEU A 2 -3.00 4.30 4.91
CA LEU A 2 -1.75 3.70 5.37
C LEU A 2 -0.90 3.33 4.13
N HIS A 3 0.39 3.69 4.15
CA HIS A 3 1.41 3.23 3.19
C HIS A 3 2.64 2.68 3.96
N PRO A 4 2.50 1.54 4.65
CA PRO A 4 3.59 0.95 5.41
C PRO A 4 4.55 0.16 4.50
N GLY A 5 5.68 -0.28 5.03
CA GLY A 5 6.47 -1.36 4.45
C GLY A 5 7.55 -0.98 3.42
N THR A 6 7.54 0.24 2.86
CA THR A 6 8.62 0.70 1.97
C THR A 6 9.99 0.70 2.68
N ASN A 7 10.01 1.10 3.95
CA ASN A 7 11.23 1.31 4.74
C ASN A 7 11.56 0.19 5.72
N GLY A 8 10.84 -0.93 5.71
CA GLY A 8 11.12 -2.05 6.60
C GLY A 8 10.08 -3.15 6.57
N VAL A 9 10.35 -4.21 7.31
CA VAL A 9 9.42 -5.33 7.52
C VAL A 9 8.16 -4.84 8.22
N LEU A 10 7.02 -5.33 7.77
CA LEU A 10 5.70 -5.11 8.37
C LEU A 10 5.22 -6.42 9.00
N PRO A 11 5.36 -6.58 10.33
CA PRO A 11 4.78 -7.72 11.04
C PRO A 11 3.25 -7.67 11.00
N GLU A 12 2.61 -8.84 10.99
CA GLU A 12 1.14 -8.95 11.02
C GLU A 12 0.53 -8.24 12.23
N SER A 13 1.13 -8.39 13.41
CA SER A 13 0.68 -7.72 14.64
C SER A 13 0.64 -6.21 14.51
N MET A 14 1.61 -5.61 13.81
CA MET A 14 1.66 -4.17 13.56
C MET A 14 0.57 -3.74 12.57
N MET A 15 0.30 -4.56 11.54
CA MET A 15 -0.79 -4.28 10.59
C MET A 15 -2.14 -4.28 11.30
N ARG A 16 -2.39 -5.26 12.17
CA ARG A 16 -3.60 -5.35 13.00
C ARG A 16 -3.73 -4.16 13.95
N GLU A 17 -2.66 -3.85 14.70
CA GLU A 17 -2.64 -2.70 15.62
C GLU A 17 -2.99 -1.39 14.92
N MET A 18 -2.42 -1.13 13.73
CA MET A 18 -2.75 0.07 12.95
C MET A 18 -4.23 0.12 12.52
N LEU A 19 -4.83 -1.03 12.16
CA LEU A 19 -6.23 -1.09 11.75
C LEU A 19 -7.18 -1.02 12.95
N ASP A 20 -6.81 -1.59 14.09
CA ASP A 20 -7.56 -1.49 15.34
C ASP A 20 -7.66 -0.03 15.81
N ILE A 21 -6.54 0.71 15.77
CA ILE A 21 -6.52 2.16 16.08
C ILE A 21 -7.46 2.96 15.16
N LEU A 22 -7.65 2.49 13.93
CA LEU A 22 -8.48 3.15 12.92
C LEU A 22 -9.88 2.56 12.80
N ALA A 23 -10.33 1.73 13.75
CA ALA A 23 -11.62 1.04 13.67
C ALA A 23 -12.82 2.00 13.49
N ASP A 24 -12.77 3.17 14.12
CA ASP A 24 -13.82 4.20 14.02
C ASP A 24 -13.72 5.09 12.77
N SER A 25 -12.69 4.91 11.93
CA SER A 25 -12.57 5.64 10.68
C SER A 25 -13.61 5.14 9.66
N PRO A 26 -14.31 6.03 8.94
CA PRO A 26 -15.32 5.62 7.96
C PRO A 26 -14.75 4.72 6.85
N ARG A 27 -13.48 4.93 6.48
CA ARG A 27 -12.77 4.12 5.50
C ARG A 27 -11.25 4.21 5.70
N VAL A 28 -10.57 3.07 5.61
CA VAL A 28 -9.11 2.96 5.66
C VAL A 28 -8.60 2.39 4.36
N VAL A 29 -7.83 3.18 3.61
CA VAL A 29 -7.11 2.69 2.42
C VAL A 29 -5.71 2.26 2.84
N VAL A 30 -5.35 1.01 2.60
CA VAL A 30 -4.00 0.45 2.79
C VAL A 30 -3.38 0.23 1.43
N VAL A 31 -2.12 0.65 1.22
CA VAL A 31 -1.46 0.51 -0.08
C VAL A 31 -0.29 -0.46 0.01
N ASN A 32 -0.31 -1.48 -0.86
CA ASN A 32 0.77 -2.47 -0.94
C ASN A 32 2.03 -1.91 -1.62
N ASN A 33 3.13 -2.66 -1.59
CA ASN A 33 4.44 -2.14 -1.97
C ASN A 33 4.94 -2.66 -3.32
N ASN A 34 5.62 -1.78 -4.06
CA ASN A 34 6.44 -2.14 -5.20
C ASN A 34 7.80 -1.43 -5.10
N MET A 35 8.81 -2.19 -4.68
CA MET A 35 10.19 -1.74 -4.55
C MET A 35 11.14 -2.94 -4.62
N PRO A 36 12.43 -2.75 -4.97
CA PRO A 36 13.43 -3.82 -5.01
C PRO A 36 13.96 -4.11 -3.59
N ARG A 37 13.10 -4.62 -2.71
CA ARG A 37 13.46 -5.03 -1.33
C ARG A 37 12.95 -6.44 -1.05
N THR A 38 13.74 -7.22 -0.32
CA THR A 38 13.46 -8.63 -0.01
C THR A 38 12.20 -8.80 0.83
N TRP A 39 11.83 -7.80 1.63
CA TRP A 39 10.62 -7.79 2.45
C TRP A 39 9.35 -7.34 1.71
N ARG A 40 9.42 -6.99 0.41
CA ARG A 40 8.24 -6.58 -0.37
C ARG A 40 7.14 -7.65 -0.35
N GLU A 41 7.45 -8.86 -0.80
CA GLU A 41 6.44 -9.92 -0.90
C GLU A 41 5.91 -10.35 0.48
N PRO A 42 6.74 -10.57 1.52
CA PRO A 42 6.24 -10.80 2.87
C PRO A 42 5.29 -9.71 3.38
N ASN A 43 5.62 -8.43 3.19
CA ASN A 43 4.76 -7.32 3.60
C ASN A 43 3.44 -7.30 2.82
N ASN A 44 3.49 -7.54 1.50
CA ASN A 44 2.30 -7.57 0.66
C ASN A 44 1.36 -8.73 1.04
N ASN A 45 1.92 -9.89 1.41
CA ASN A 45 1.13 -11.01 1.90
C ASN A 45 0.42 -10.66 3.21
N VAL A 46 1.14 -10.07 4.18
CA VAL A 46 0.52 -9.59 5.44
C VAL A 46 -0.64 -8.62 5.16
N MET A 47 -0.47 -7.67 4.25
CA MET A 47 -1.54 -6.74 3.88
C MET A 47 -2.72 -7.45 3.18
N ALA A 48 -2.44 -8.40 2.29
CA ALA A 48 -3.47 -9.15 1.59
C ALA A 48 -4.29 -10.07 2.52
N ASP A 49 -3.65 -10.63 3.55
CA ASP A 49 -4.29 -11.52 4.51
C ASP A 49 -5.11 -10.74 5.55
N VAL A 50 -4.56 -9.65 6.12
CA VAL A 50 -5.19 -8.93 7.24
C VAL A 50 -6.25 -7.94 6.80
N VAL A 51 -6.03 -7.18 5.73
CA VAL A 51 -6.94 -6.07 5.34
C VAL A 51 -8.39 -6.54 5.12
N PRO A 52 -8.66 -7.69 4.49
CA PRO A 52 -10.04 -8.19 4.31
C PRO A 52 -10.79 -8.51 5.61
N GLU A 53 -10.09 -8.67 6.73
CA GLU A 53 -10.71 -8.92 8.04
C GLU A 53 -11.35 -7.65 8.64
N TYR A 54 -11.01 -6.47 8.12
CA TYR A 54 -11.49 -5.18 8.62
C TYR A 54 -12.52 -4.58 7.65
N PRO A 55 -13.81 -4.50 8.02
CA PRO A 55 -14.89 -4.13 7.09
C PRO A 55 -14.81 -2.68 6.59
N ASN A 56 -14.13 -1.79 7.32
CA ASN A 56 -13.87 -0.41 6.91
C ASN A 56 -12.58 -0.25 6.08
N ALA A 57 -11.80 -1.32 5.89
CA ALA A 57 -10.51 -1.26 5.20
C ALA A 57 -10.58 -1.78 3.75
N VAL A 58 -9.69 -1.26 2.91
CA VAL A 58 -9.52 -1.71 1.52
C VAL A 58 -8.05 -1.69 1.14
N LEU A 59 -7.63 -2.69 0.37
CA LEU A 59 -6.29 -2.76 -0.20
C LEU A 59 -6.27 -2.06 -1.57
N ALA A 60 -5.45 -1.02 -1.71
CA ALA A 60 -5.11 -0.42 -2.98
C ALA A 60 -3.87 -1.13 -3.56
N ASP A 61 -4.06 -1.81 -4.69
CA ASP A 61 -3.01 -2.62 -5.33
C ASP A 61 -2.04 -1.77 -6.18
N TRP A 62 -1.12 -1.07 -5.50
CA TRP A 62 -0.06 -0.32 -6.16
C TRP A 62 0.91 -1.25 -6.90
N ARG A 63 1.22 -2.42 -6.35
CA ARG A 63 2.10 -3.41 -6.96
C ARG A 63 1.59 -3.85 -8.32
N GLY A 64 0.32 -4.23 -8.44
CA GLY A 64 -0.28 -4.60 -9.71
C GLY A 64 -0.26 -3.48 -10.74
N ILE A 65 -0.49 -2.23 -10.33
CA ILE A 65 -0.57 -1.08 -11.25
C ILE A 65 0.81 -0.55 -11.65
N SER A 66 1.85 -0.81 -10.87
CA SER A 66 3.17 -0.21 -11.09
C SER A 66 4.24 -1.17 -11.58
N VAL A 67 4.02 -2.49 -11.51
CA VAL A 67 5.05 -3.50 -11.84
C VAL A 67 5.59 -3.37 -13.27
N ASP A 68 4.73 -3.05 -14.23
CA ASP A 68 5.09 -2.90 -15.65
C ASP A 68 5.33 -1.43 -16.06
N HIS A 69 5.48 -0.54 -15.09
CA HIS A 69 5.64 0.91 -15.30
C HIS A 69 6.93 1.43 -14.68
N PRO A 70 8.12 1.09 -15.23
CA PRO A 70 9.40 1.59 -14.73
C PRO A 70 9.47 3.12 -14.74
N GLU A 71 8.73 3.80 -15.63
CA GLU A 71 8.69 5.26 -15.69
C GLU A 71 7.97 5.93 -14.50
N TYR A 72 7.27 5.15 -13.67
CA TYR A 72 6.70 5.65 -12.42
C TYR A 72 7.75 5.83 -11.33
N PHE A 73 8.92 5.20 -11.47
CA PHE A 73 9.96 5.20 -10.45
C PHE A 73 11.18 6.00 -10.89
N ALA A 74 11.84 6.63 -9.93
CA ALA A 74 13.19 7.13 -10.07
C ALA A 74 14.17 5.96 -10.22
N SER A 75 15.45 6.29 -10.45
CA SER A 75 16.50 5.30 -10.72
C SER A 75 16.74 4.29 -9.59
N ASP A 76 16.26 4.55 -8.37
CA ASP A 76 16.38 3.63 -7.24
C ASP A 76 15.25 2.61 -7.12
N GLY A 77 14.22 2.71 -7.97
CA GLY A 77 13.05 1.83 -7.93
C GLY A 77 12.18 1.98 -6.68
N ILE A 78 12.33 3.08 -5.93
CA ILE A 78 11.57 3.37 -4.70
C ILE A 78 10.82 4.69 -4.83
N HIS A 79 11.53 5.77 -5.14
CA HIS A 79 10.92 7.09 -5.23
C HIS A 79 10.08 7.21 -6.50
N LEU A 80 8.95 7.91 -6.41
CA LEU A 80 8.09 8.13 -7.56
C LEU A 80 8.54 9.34 -8.37
N THR A 81 8.43 9.23 -9.69
CA THR A 81 8.43 10.40 -10.59
C THR A 81 7.12 11.18 -10.45
N GLU A 82 7.00 12.33 -11.09
CA GLU A 82 5.72 13.06 -11.16
C GLU A 82 4.60 12.20 -11.77
N LYS A 83 4.91 11.44 -12.82
CA LYS A 83 3.97 10.49 -13.45
C LYS A 83 3.55 9.39 -12.47
N GLY A 84 4.51 8.82 -11.74
CA GLY A 84 4.24 7.81 -10.72
C GLY A 84 3.39 8.36 -9.57
N ALA A 85 3.72 9.56 -9.07
CA ALA A 85 2.97 10.22 -8.00
C ALA A 85 1.52 10.49 -8.40
N LYS A 86 1.27 10.89 -9.65
CA LYS A 86 -0.09 11.04 -10.18
C LYS A 86 -0.84 9.72 -10.23
N ALA A 87 -0.23 8.67 -10.78
CA ALA A 87 -0.84 7.33 -10.83
C ALA A 87 -1.15 6.79 -9.42
N TYR A 88 -0.25 7.01 -8.48
CA TYR A 88 -0.40 6.64 -7.06
C TYR A 88 -1.58 7.38 -6.40
N ALA A 89 -1.68 8.69 -6.61
CA ALA A 89 -2.80 9.49 -6.10
C ALA A 89 -4.15 9.05 -6.69
N ASP A 90 -4.22 8.76 -7.99
CA ASP A 90 -5.44 8.30 -8.65
C ASP A 90 -5.88 6.92 -8.12
N LEU A 91 -4.93 6.02 -7.82
CA LEU A 91 -5.21 4.75 -7.16
C LEU A 91 -5.86 4.97 -5.78
N ILE A 92 -5.28 5.85 -4.96
CA ILE A 92 -5.80 6.12 -3.61
C ILE A 92 -7.20 6.73 -3.66
N LYS A 93 -7.44 7.69 -4.56
CA LYS A 93 -8.77 8.31 -4.74
C LYS A 93 -9.82 7.26 -5.09
N ARG A 94 -9.55 6.42 -6.09
CA ARG A 94 -10.44 5.31 -6.46
C ARG A 94 -10.71 4.38 -5.28
N ALA A 95 -9.67 3.99 -4.55
CA ALA A 95 -9.82 3.11 -3.39
C ALA A 95 -10.60 3.78 -2.25
N ALA A 96 -10.47 5.09 -2.07
CA ALA A 96 -11.23 5.88 -1.09
C ALA A 96 -12.69 6.14 -1.50
N GLY A 97 -13.05 5.91 -2.78
CA GLY A 97 -14.37 6.24 -3.31
C GLY A 97 -14.54 7.72 -3.65
N LEU A 98 -13.44 8.40 -4.01
CA LEU A 98 -13.37 9.82 -4.39
C LEU A 98 -13.20 10.01 -5.89
#